data_AF-L1MKA1-F1
#
_entry.id   AF-L1MKA1-F1
#
_cell.length_a   1.000
_cell.length_b   1.000
_cell.length_c   1.000
_cell.angle_alpha   90.00
_cell.angle_beta   90.00
_cell.angle_gamma   90.00
#
_symmetry.space_group_name_H-M   'P 1'
#
loop_
_entity.id
_entity.type
_entity.pdbx_description
1 polymer ?
#
loop_
_entity_poly.entity_id
_entity_poly.type
_entity_poly.pdbx_seq_one_letter_code
_entity_poly.pdbx_strand_id
1 'polypeptide(L)'
;MLNDLGVLLHRVRAAYDIPAHGVRTGDIGGWVDSPDRLTLNGWITDDAQTYDDATITGAALVSGNARVYESATIDETARVSGNAAICGHACIGYGAHVHGDITIDGRAWIEDADLSHPSHFLIVTPLGVAGENAQLTRCPDGSYTVTHGDWIGSLDDFAAAFDGAEYALFADLARAHINGA
;
A
#
# COMPACT_ATOMS: atom_id res chain seq x y z
N MET A 1 -2.31 -20.52 -12.66
CA MET A 1 -3.55 -20.87 -11.94
C MET A 1 -4.64 -19.86 -12.31
N LEU A 2 -5.92 -20.18 -12.08
CA LEU A 2 -6.97 -19.16 -12.04
C LEU A 2 -7.13 -18.71 -10.58
N ASN A 3 -7.22 -17.40 -10.33
CA ASN A 3 -7.57 -16.89 -9.01
C ASN A 3 -9.10 -16.85 -8.80
N ASP A 4 -9.54 -16.42 -7.62
CA ASP A 4 -10.96 -16.37 -7.23
C ASP A 4 -11.79 -15.40 -8.11
N LEU A 5 -11.14 -14.50 -8.84
CA LEU A 5 -11.74 -13.54 -9.76
C LEU A 5 -11.74 -14.03 -11.23
N GLY A 6 -11.21 -15.23 -11.49
CA GLY A 6 -11.11 -15.79 -12.84
C GLY A 6 -9.95 -15.26 -13.66
N VAL A 7 -8.99 -14.54 -13.05
CA VAL A 7 -7.78 -14.07 -13.73
C VAL A 7 -6.79 -15.22 -13.86
N LEU A 8 -6.27 -15.41 -15.08
CA LEU A 8 -5.21 -16.39 -15.35
C LEU A 8 -3.87 -15.82 -14.90
N LEU A 9 -3.25 -16.48 -13.92
CA LEU A 9 -1.93 -16.14 -13.41
C LEU A 9 -0.89 -17.19 -13.80
N HIS A 10 0.33 -16.73 -14.03
CA HIS A 10 1.52 -17.49 -14.33
C HIS A 10 2.50 -17.43 -13.16
N ARG A 11 3.16 -18.55 -12.85
CA ARG A 11 4.15 -18.59 -11.76
C ARG A 11 5.42 -17.90 -12.23
N VAL A 12 5.94 -17.00 -11.42
CA VAL A 12 7.17 -16.26 -11.71
C VAL A 12 8.38 -17.16 -11.54
N ARG A 13 9.35 -17.00 -12.44
CA ARG A 13 10.68 -17.60 -12.34
C ARG A 13 11.74 -16.54 -12.62
N ALA A 14 12.71 -16.42 -11.73
CA ALA A 14 13.79 -15.46 -11.87
C ALA A 14 14.60 -15.74 -13.15
N ALA A 15 14.72 -14.74 -14.02
CA ALA A 15 15.53 -14.85 -15.24
C ALA A 15 17.01 -14.50 -15.00
N TYR A 16 17.31 -13.86 -13.88
CA TYR A 16 18.64 -13.44 -13.45
C TYR A 16 18.66 -13.34 -11.91
N ASP A 17 19.84 -13.15 -11.32
CA ASP A 17 19.99 -12.97 -9.87
C ASP A 17 19.45 -11.60 -9.44
N ILE A 18 18.69 -11.55 -8.34
CA ILE A 18 18.17 -10.32 -7.74
C ILE A 18 18.71 -10.21 -6.30
N PRO A 19 19.94 -9.68 -6.11
CA PRO A 19 20.62 -9.70 -4.82
C PRO A 19 19.87 -8.98 -3.70
N ALA A 20 19.07 -7.95 -4.02
CA ALA A 20 18.26 -7.21 -3.05
C ALA A 20 17.29 -8.11 -2.27
N HIS A 21 16.90 -9.25 -2.86
CA HIS A 21 15.99 -10.22 -2.27
C HIS A 21 16.65 -11.57 -1.99
N GLY A 22 17.96 -11.70 -2.24
CA GLY A 22 18.68 -12.99 -2.15
C GLY A 22 18.23 -14.03 -3.16
N VAL A 23 17.57 -13.60 -4.25
CA VAL A 23 17.02 -14.47 -5.30
C VAL A 23 18.10 -14.80 -6.31
N ARG A 24 18.18 -16.06 -6.70
CA ARG A 24 19.06 -16.53 -7.78
C ARG A 24 18.26 -16.86 -9.03
N THR A 25 18.97 -16.83 -10.16
CA THR A 25 18.45 -17.25 -11.45
C THR A 25 17.80 -18.64 -11.35
N GLY A 26 16.56 -18.74 -11.81
CA GLY A 26 15.76 -19.97 -11.79
C GLY A 26 14.89 -20.16 -10.54
N ASP A 27 15.06 -19.35 -9.49
CA ASP A 27 14.21 -19.39 -8.31
C ASP A 27 12.75 -19.09 -8.68
N ILE A 28 11.83 -19.71 -7.95
CA ILE A 28 10.39 -19.61 -8.19
C ILE A 28 9.80 -18.56 -7.25
N GLY A 29 9.19 -17.54 -7.84
CA GLY A 29 8.51 -16.44 -7.15
C GLY A 29 7.02 -16.72 -6.96
N GLY A 30 6.21 -15.68 -6.81
CA GLY A 30 4.74 -15.72 -6.70
C GLY A 30 4.05 -15.81 -8.07
N TRP A 31 2.92 -15.13 -8.22
CA TRP A 31 2.06 -15.23 -9.39
C TRP A 31 1.75 -13.88 -10.04
N VAL A 32 1.82 -13.82 -11.37
CA VAL A 32 1.47 -12.61 -12.15
C VAL A 32 0.63 -12.96 -13.38
N ASP A 33 -0.26 -12.07 -13.81
CA ASP A 33 -1.01 -12.23 -15.07
C ASP A 33 -0.15 -11.96 -16.31
N SER A 34 0.82 -11.05 -16.18
CA SER A 34 1.80 -10.64 -17.19
C SER A 34 3.18 -10.52 -16.55
N PRO A 35 4.28 -10.85 -17.26
CA PRO A 35 5.62 -10.55 -16.76
C PRO A 35 5.87 -9.06 -16.54
N ASP A 36 5.12 -8.17 -17.21
CA ASP A 36 5.29 -6.71 -17.11
C ASP A 36 4.90 -6.14 -15.74
N ARG A 37 4.24 -6.95 -14.88
CA ARG A 37 3.96 -6.58 -13.48
C ARG A 37 5.22 -6.42 -12.64
N LEU A 38 6.34 -6.99 -13.08
CA LEU A 38 7.62 -6.93 -12.38
C LEU A 38 8.63 -6.21 -13.27
N THR A 39 9.16 -5.10 -12.76
CA THR A 39 10.22 -4.36 -13.45
C THR A 39 11.37 -4.03 -12.50
N LEU A 40 12.52 -3.64 -13.05
CA LEU A 40 13.76 -3.42 -12.30
C LEU A 40 14.10 -4.66 -11.43
N ASN A 41 14.29 -4.50 -10.12
CA ASN A 41 14.58 -5.59 -9.19
C ASN A 41 13.35 -5.98 -8.35
N GLY A 42 12.15 -5.55 -8.73
CA GLY A 42 10.92 -5.87 -8.02
C GLY A 42 10.67 -7.39 -7.99
N TRP A 43 10.29 -7.91 -6.82
CA TRP A 43 10.11 -9.34 -6.65
C TRP A 43 8.81 -9.70 -5.94
N ILE A 44 8.22 -10.80 -6.38
CA ILE A 44 7.05 -11.42 -5.77
C ILE A 44 7.37 -12.87 -5.41
N THR A 45 6.97 -13.32 -4.23
CA THR A 45 7.23 -14.68 -3.72
C THR A 45 5.97 -15.28 -3.06
N ASP A 46 6.07 -16.54 -2.63
CA ASP A 46 5.05 -17.28 -1.89
C ASP A 46 3.76 -17.44 -2.73
N ASP A 47 2.59 -17.15 -2.15
CA ASP A 47 1.29 -17.23 -2.83
C ASP A 47 0.77 -15.85 -3.25
N ALA A 48 1.62 -14.81 -3.15
CA ALA A 48 1.27 -13.47 -3.54
C ALA A 48 0.94 -13.36 -5.04
N GLN A 49 0.04 -12.45 -5.35
CA GLN A 49 -0.54 -12.28 -6.68
C GLN A 49 -0.48 -10.82 -7.11
N THR A 50 -0.05 -10.57 -8.34
CA THR A 50 -0.14 -9.25 -8.98
C THR A 50 -0.77 -9.32 -10.36
N TYR A 51 -1.79 -8.51 -10.61
CA TYR A 51 -2.56 -8.57 -11.85
C TYR A 51 -3.22 -7.23 -12.20
N ASP A 52 -3.98 -7.18 -13.31
CA ASP A 52 -4.59 -5.98 -13.88
C ASP A 52 -3.55 -4.99 -14.41
N ASP A 53 -3.47 -3.76 -13.90
CA ASP A 53 -2.47 -2.75 -14.28
C ASP A 53 -1.40 -2.53 -13.19
N ALA A 54 -1.41 -3.35 -12.13
CA ALA A 54 -0.54 -3.16 -10.99
C ALA A 54 0.93 -3.41 -11.35
N THR A 55 1.84 -2.71 -10.67
CA THR A 55 3.28 -2.82 -10.94
C THR A 55 4.07 -2.92 -9.64
N ILE A 56 5.02 -3.85 -9.61
CA ILE A 56 6.07 -3.96 -8.59
C ILE A 56 7.39 -3.59 -9.26
N THR A 57 8.06 -2.58 -8.75
CA THR A 57 9.30 -2.04 -9.30
C THR A 57 10.29 -1.68 -8.19
N GLY A 58 11.45 -1.12 -8.56
CA GLY A 58 12.53 -0.83 -7.63
C GLY A 58 13.12 -2.11 -7.03
N ALA A 59 13.38 -2.10 -5.73
CA ALA A 59 13.73 -3.25 -4.90
C ALA A 59 12.56 -3.61 -3.96
N ALA A 60 11.32 -3.44 -4.43
CA ALA A 60 10.13 -3.77 -3.66
C ALA A 60 9.91 -5.29 -3.59
N LEU A 61 9.36 -5.75 -2.47
CA LEU A 61 9.06 -7.16 -2.22
C LEU A 61 7.59 -7.36 -1.86
N VAL A 62 6.92 -8.26 -2.59
CA VAL A 62 5.57 -8.72 -2.28
C VAL A 62 5.59 -10.21 -1.92
N SER A 63 5.04 -10.59 -0.76
CA SER A 63 5.11 -11.96 -0.24
C SER A 63 3.85 -12.41 0.52
N GLY A 64 3.85 -13.63 1.06
CA GLY A 64 2.69 -14.20 1.76
C GLY A 64 1.53 -14.50 0.80
N ASN A 65 0.33 -14.07 1.17
CA ASN A 65 -0.89 -14.17 0.36
C ASN A 65 -1.33 -12.81 -0.19
N ALA A 66 -0.43 -11.82 -0.21
CA ALA A 66 -0.76 -10.45 -0.59
C ALA A 66 -1.28 -10.38 -2.03
N ARG A 67 -2.21 -9.47 -2.29
CA ARG A 67 -2.81 -9.23 -3.60
C ARG A 67 -2.60 -7.77 -3.97
N VAL A 68 -1.96 -7.53 -5.12
CA VAL A 68 -1.74 -6.18 -5.66
C VAL A 68 -2.40 -6.12 -7.04
N TYR A 69 -3.38 -5.25 -7.22
CA TYR A 69 -4.20 -5.26 -8.44
C TYR A 69 -4.75 -3.87 -8.77
N GLU A 70 -5.60 -3.78 -9.80
CA GLU A 70 -6.01 -2.51 -10.42
C GLU A 70 -4.79 -1.69 -10.86
N SER A 71 -4.67 -0.42 -10.49
CA SER A 71 -3.55 0.46 -10.88
C SER A 71 -2.55 0.70 -9.74
N ALA A 72 -2.48 -0.19 -8.76
CA ALA A 72 -1.58 -0.03 -7.62
C ALA A 72 -0.09 -0.16 -8.02
N THR A 73 0.76 0.66 -7.41
CA THR A 73 2.21 0.65 -7.63
C THR A 73 2.95 0.42 -6.33
N ILE A 74 3.80 -0.60 -6.30
CA ILE A 74 4.75 -0.88 -5.21
C ILE A 74 6.16 -0.62 -5.72
N ASP A 75 6.89 0.29 -5.10
CA ASP A 75 8.19 0.74 -5.60
C ASP A 75 9.25 0.83 -4.49
N GLU A 76 10.47 1.16 -4.90
CA GLU A 76 11.61 1.48 -4.07
C GLU A 76 11.98 0.32 -3.15
N THR A 77 11.89 0.47 -1.84
CA THR A 77 12.20 -0.60 -0.87
C THR A 77 10.98 -1.08 -0.11
N ALA A 78 9.77 -0.77 -0.60
CA ALA A 78 8.52 -1.13 0.04
C ALA A 78 8.36 -2.65 0.17
N ARG A 79 7.73 -3.07 1.26
CA ARG A 79 7.47 -4.48 1.56
C ARG A 79 5.98 -4.68 1.81
N VAL A 80 5.35 -5.50 1.00
CA VAL A 80 3.94 -5.90 1.15
C VAL A 80 3.86 -7.38 1.45
N SER A 81 3.20 -7.77 2.54
CA SER A 81 3.13 -9.19 2.94
C SER A 81 1.84 -9.54 3.70
N GLY A 82 1.73 -10.76 4.21
CA GLY A 82 0.53 -11.21 4.93
C GLY A 82 -0.64 -11.44 3.97
N ASN A 83 -1.84 -11.03 4.35
CA ASN A 83 -3.04 -11.07 3.50
C ASN A 83 -3.41 -9.67 3.00
N ALA A 84 -2.43 -8.77 2.88
CA ALA A 84 -2.66 -7.40 2.45
C ALA A 84 -3.26 -7.35 1.03
N ALA A 85 -4.28 -6.51 0.85
CA ALA A 85 -4.89 -6.22 -0.45
C ALA A 85 -4.60 -4.75 -0.82
N ILE A 86 -3.82 -4.54 -1.87
CA ILE A 86 -3.47 -3.21 -2.38
C ILE A 86 -4.12 -3.02 -3.74
N CYS A 87 -4.98 -2.01 -3.87
CA CYS A 87 -5.74 -1.76 -5.09
C CYS A 87 -6.00 -0.27 -5.32
N GLY A 88 -6.86 0.06 -6.29
CA GLY A 88 -7.11 1.42 -6.73
C GLY A 88 -5.90 2.03 -7.43
N HIS A 89 -5.59 3.26 -7.05
CA HIS A 89 -4.42 4.01 -7.49
C HIS A 89 -3.42 4.19 -6.34
N ALA A 90 -3.33 3.21 -5.44
CA ALA A 90 -2.42 3.28 -4.31
C ALA A 90 -0.96 3.22 -4.75
N CYS A 91 -0.13 4.11 -4.20
CA CYS A 91 1.32 4.12 -4.36
C CYS A 91 1.97 3.80 -3.02
N ILE A 92 2.82 2.78 -2.98
CA ILE A 92 3.55 2.36 -1.78
C ILE A 92 5.05 2.37 -2.08
N GLY A 93 5.81 3.16 -1.32
CA GLY A 93 7.23 3.38 -1.55
C GLY A 93 8.00 3.71 -0.28
N TYR A 94 9.23 4.22 -0.44
CA TYR A 94 10.07 4.78 0.62
C TYR A 94 10.21 3.91 1.87
N GLY A 95 10.36 2.58 1.67
CA GLY A 95 10.56 1.64 2.77
C GLY A 95 9.31 1.32 3.59
N ALA A 96 8.12 1.73 3.14
CA ALA A 96 6.87 1.37 3.80
C ALA A 96 6.69 -0.14 3.94
N HIS A 97 6.16 -0.56 5.07
CA HIS A 97 5.87 -1.95 5.39
C HIS A 97 4.36 -2.12 5.59
N VAL A 98 3.71 -2.79 4.64
CA VAL A 98 2.30 -3.14 4.71
C VAL A 98 2.17 -4.64 4.87
N HIS A 99 1.54 -5.10 5.95
CA HIS A 99 1.46 -6.51 6.28
C HIS A 99 0.17 -6.85 7.01
N GLY A 100 -0.01 -8.11 7.42
CA GLY A 100 -1.22 -8.53 8.13
C GLY A 100 -2.48 -8.53 7.26
N ASP A 101 -3.63 -8.34 7.90
CA ASP A 101 -4.97 -8.37 7.30
C ASP A 101 -5.46 -6.93 7.07
N ILE A 102 -4.99 -6.29 6.00
CA ILE A 102 -5.29 -4.88 5.70
C ILE A 102 -5.63 -4.69 4.23
N THR A 103 -6.54 -3.76 3.94
CA THR A 103 -6.83 -3.29 2.59
C THR A 103 -6.38 -1.83 2.48
N ILE A 104 -5.61 -1.53 1.43
CA ILE A 104 -5.25 -0.16 1.03
C ILE A 104 -5.84 0.06 -0.37
N ASP A 105 -6.76 1.00 -0.49
CA ASP A 105 -7.48 1.30 -1.72
C ASP A 105 -7.50 2.81 -2.04
N GLY A 106 -8.17 3.17 -3.13
CA GLY A 106 -8.33 4.56 -3.53
C GLY A 106 -7.04 5.20 -4.03
N ARG A 107 -6.93 6.52 -3.87
CA ARG A 107 -5.73 7.30 -4.23
C ARG A 107 -4.84 7.47 -2.99
N ALA A 108 -4.33 6.36 -2.49
CA ALA A 108 -3.47 6.31 -1.31
C ALA A 108 -2.00 6.59 -1.66
N TRP A 109 -1.30 7.28 -0.77
CA TRP A 109 0.14 7.53 -0.90
C TRP A 109 0.84 7.12 0.40
N ILE A 110 1.55 6.00 0.38
CA ILE A 110 2.15 5.38 1.57
C ILE A 110 3.68 5.42 1.46
N GLU A 111 4.30 6.18 2.35
CA GLU A 111 5.75 6.33 2.46
C GLU A 111 6.16 6.15 3.92
N ASP A 112 7.30 5.49 4.16
CA ASP A 112 7.90 5.31 5.50
C ASP A 112 6.84 5.02 6.59
N ALA A 113 6.06 3.96 6.39
CA ALA A 113 4.89 3.59 7.22
C ALA A 113 4.97 2.14 7.71
N ASP A 114 4.24 1.82 8.80
CA ASP A 114 4.08 0.44 9.31
C ASP A 114 2.59 0.12 9.52
N LEU A 115 1.99 -0.50 8.51
CA LEU A 115 0.56 -0.73 8.40
C LEU A 115 0.27 -2.23 8.48
N SER A 116 -0.44 -2.65 9.52
CA SER A 116 -0.74 -4.07 9.76
C SER A 116 -2.15 -4.37 10.23
N HIS A 117 -2.92 -3.31 10.49
CA HIS A 117 -4.27 -3.38 11.01
C HIS A 117 -5.09 -2.28 10.33
N PRO A 118 -6.41 -2.49 10.07
CA PRO A 118 -7.25 -1.49 9.43
C PRO A 118 -7.22 -0.10 10.11
N SER A 119 -7.00 -0.03 11.42
CA SER A 119 -6.86 1.23 12.16
C SER A 119 -5.58 2.03 11.86
N HIS A 120 -4.63 1.48 11.09
CA HIS A 120 -3.37 2.15 10.75
C HIS A 120 -3.51 3.10 9.55
N PHE A 121 -4.60 2.98 8.78
CA PHE A 121 -4.82 3.74 7.57
C PHE A 121 -6.29 4.17 7.47
N LEU A 122 -6.53 5.43 7.13
CA LEU A 122 -7.86 5.95 6.80
C LEU A 122 -7.69 6.99 5.70
N ILE A 123 -8.54 6.93 4.68
CA ILE A 123 -8.63 7.97 3.66
C ILE A 123 -10.07 8.46 3.55
N VAL A 124 -10.25 9.78 3.57
CA VAL A 124 -11.53 10.45 3.37
C VAL A 124 -11.39 11.42 2.21
N THR A 125 -12.29 11.30 1.24
CA THR A 125 -12.32 12.14 0.05
C THR A 125 -13.75 12.20 -0.52
N PRO A 126 -14.22 13.35 -1.01
CA PRO A 126 -13.58 14.67 -0.96
C PRO A 126 -13.64 15.28 0.46
N LEU A 127 -12.59 16.04 0.84
CA LEU A 127 -12.62 16.91 2.02
C LEU A 127 -12.27 18.34 1.61
N GLY A 128 -13.05 19.31 2.09
CA GLY A 128 -12.85 20.72 1.75
C GLY A 128 -13.36 21.10 0.37
N VAL A 129 -13.32 22.40 0.09
CA VAL A 129 -13.84 22.98 -1.17
C VAL A 129 -13.09 22.53 -2.42
N ALA A 130 -11.80 22.19 -2.29
CA ALA A 130 -10.98 21.67 -3.38
C ALA A 130 -11.24 20.18 -3.64
N GLY A 131 -11.92 19.49 -2.72
CA GLY A 131 -12.21 18.07 -2.78
C GLY A 131 -10.96 17.19 -2.69
N GLU A 132 -10.00 17.61 -1.86
CA GLU A 132 -8.74 16.91 -1.69
C GLU A 132 -8.91 15.68 -0.78
N ASN A 133 -7.97 14.76 -0.87
CA ASN A 133 -7.89 13.62 0.04
C ASN A 133 -7.42 14.10 1.41
N ALA A 134 -7.97 13.55 2.48
CA ALA A 134 -7.38 13.57 3.81
C ALA A 134 -7.03 12.14 4.20
N GLN A 135 -5.75 11.88 4.43
CA GLN A 135 -5.23 10.54 4.68
C GLN A 135 -4.53 10.50 6.03
N LEU A 136 -4.95 9.59 6.90
CA LEU A 136 -4.27 9.25 8.14
C LEU A 136 -3.41 8.00 7.91
N THR A 137 -2.13 8.05 8.28
CA THR A 137 -1.19 6.94 8.10
C THR A 137 -0.38 6.72 9.37
N ARG A 138 -0.22 5.47 9.81
CA ARG A 138 0.62 5.11 10.95
C ARG A 138 2.10 5.02 10.56
N CYS A 139 2.94 5.74 11.30
CA CYS A 139 4.39 5.73 11.17
C CYS A 139 5.05 4.51 11.85
N PRO A 140 6.30 4.17 11.51
CA PRO A 140 7.04 3.05 12.11
C PRO A 140 7.24 3.16 13.62
N ASP A 141 7.32 4.39 14.14
CA ASP A 141 7.43 4.66 15.58
C ASP A 141 6.10 4.51 16.34
N GLY A 142 5.01 4.25 15.61
CA GLY A 142 3.66 4.09 16.12
C GLY A 142 2.85 5.37 16.27
N SER A 143 3.43 6.53 15.91
CA SER A 143 2.68 7.77 15.74
C SER A 143 1.81 7.74 14.47
N TYR A 144 1.00 8.77 14.29
CA TYR A 144 0.16 8.95 13.11
C TYR A 144 0.36 10.32 12.49
N THR A 145 0.43 10.36 11.17
CA THR A 145 0.44 11.57 10.36
C THR A 145 -0.85 11.70 9.57
N VAL A 146 -1.24 12.94 9.30
CA VAL A 146 -2.31 13.29 8.37
C VAL A 146 -1.69 14.01 7.18
N THR A 147 -2.11 13.63 5.97
CA THR A 147 -1.81 14.33 4.71
C THR A 147 -3.10 14.90 4.14
N HIS A 148 -3.09 16.17 3.73
CA HIS A 148 -4.21 16.82 3.04
C HIS A 148 -3.69 17.80 1.98
N GLY A 149 -3.84 17.45 0.71
CA GLY A 149 -3.15 18.15 -0.38
C GLY A 149 -1.63 18.06 -0.19
N ASP A 150 -0.96 19.20 -0.20
CA ASP A 150 0.49 19.32 0.07
C ASP A 150 0.82 19.41 1.58
N TRP A 151 -0.20 19.48 2.45
CA TRP A 151 0.00 19.59 3.89
C TRP A 151 0.27 18.22 4.52
N ILE A 152 1.22 18.17 5.46
CA ILE A 152 1.52 17.00 6.28
C ILE A 152 1.77 17.43 7.74
N GLY A 153 1.24 16.67 8.69
CA GLY A 153 1.44 16.95 10.12
C GLY A 153 0.76 15.93 11.03
N SER A 154 0.76 16.19 12.33
CA SER A 154 0.02 15.34 13.28
C SER A 154 -1.50 15.57 13.18
N LEU A 155 -2.30 14.66 13.74
CA LEU A 155 -3.76 14.81 13.77
C LEU A 155 -4.22 16.05 14.56
N ASP A 156 -3.48 16.44 15.60
CA ASP A 156 -3.79 17.64 16.38
C ASP A 156 -3.37 18.91 15.64
N ASP A 157 -2.24 18.89 14.92
CA ASP A 157 -1.84 20.00 14.04
C ASP A 157 -2.86 20.19 12.91
N PHE A 158 -3.40 19.10 12.36
CA PHE A 158 -4.45 19.15 11.36
C PHE A 158 -5.71 19.84 11.91
N ALA A 159 -6.17 19.42 13.09
CA ALA A 159 -7.35 20.00 13.72
C ALA A 159 -7.16 21.48 14.10
N ALA A 160 -5.92 21.93 14.32
CA ALA A 160 -5.58 23.32 14.57
C ALA A 160 -5.41 24.15 13.28
N ALA A 161 -5.00 23.51 12.18
CA ALA A 161 -4.72 24.17 10.90
C ALA A 161 -5.97 24.35 10.02
N PHE A 162 -6.95 23.46 10.13
CA PHE A 162 -8.14 23.43 9.27
C PHE A 162 -9.44 23.63 10.07
N ASP A 163 -10.07 24.79 9.90
CA ASP A 163 -11.35 25.13 10.51
C ASP A 163 -12.52 24.68 9.64
N GLY A 164 -13.55 24.09 10.25
CA GLY A 164 -14.80 23.74 9.58
C GLY A 164 -15.41 22.45 10.11
N ALA A 165 -16.74 22.30 9.95
CA ALA A 165 -17.44 21.12 10.44
C ALA A 165 -16.96 19.82 9.79
N GLU A 166 -16.58 19.86 8.52
CA GLU A 166 -16.04 18.69 7.80
C GLU A 166 -14.66 18.27 8.30
N TYR A 167 -13.76 19.23 8.57
CA TYR A 167 -12.42 18.98 9.09
C TYR A 167 -12.46 18.47 10.53
N ALA A 168 -13.34 19.04 11.36
CA ALA A 168 -13.61 18.55 12.71
C ALA A 168 -14.16 17.11 12.69
N LEU A 169 -15.10 16.82 11.78
CA LEU A 169 -15.65 15.47 11.63
C LEU A 169 -14.57 14.46 11.20
N PHE A 170 -13.70 14.83 10.26
CA PHE A 170 -12.55 13.99 9.89
C PHE A 170 -11.64 13.75 11.09
N ALA A 171 -11.31 14.80 11.86
CA ALA A 171 -10.43 14.65 13.03
C ALA A 171 -11.02 13.71 14.09
N ASP A 172 -12.32 13.84 14.36
CA ASP A 172 -13.02 12.96 15.31
C ASP A 172 -13.12 11.52 14.79
N LEU A 173 -13.40 11.34 13.50
CA LEU A 173 -13.38 10.03 12.84
C LEU A 173 -11.99 9.39 12.94
N ALA A 174 -10.94 10.13 12.64
CA ALA A 174 -9.55 9.65 12.72
C ALA A 174 -9.19 9.24 14.16
N ARG A 175 -9.58 10.03 15.17
CA ARG A 175 -9.39 9.66 16.58
C ARG A 175 -10.14 8.38 16.95
N ALA A 176 -11.39 8.23 16.49
CA ALA A 176 -12.18 7.02 16.72
C ALA A 176 -11.54 5.79 16.04
N HIS A 177 -11.08 5.97 14.79
CA HIS A 177 -10.42 4.95 13.98
C HIS A 177 -9.15 4.41 14.65
N ILE A 178 -8.30 5.31 15.17
CA ILE A 178 -7.08 4.94 15.90
C ILE A 178 -7.41 4.10 17.15
N ASN A 179 -8.46 4.48 17.87
CA ASN A 179 -8.83 3.83 19.13
C ASN A 179 -9.67 2.55 18.97
N GLY A 180 -9.98 2.14 17.73
CA GLY A 180 -10.70 0.89 17.44
C GLY A 180 -12.19 0.92 17.81
N ALA A 181 -12.84 2.06 17.65
CA ALA A 181 -14.29 2.22 17.81
C ALA A 181 -15.08 1.76 16.59
#